data_AF-V6KY68-F1
#
_entry.id   AF-V6KY68-F1
#
_cell.length_a   1.000
_cell.length_b   1.000
_cell.length_c   1.000
_cell.angle_alpha   90.00
_cell.angle_beta   90.00
_cell.angle_gamma   90.00
#
_symmetry.space_group_name_H-M   'P 1'
#
loop_
_entity.id
_entity.type
_entity.pdbx_description
1 polymer ?
#
loop_
_entity_poly.entity_id
_entity_poly.type
_entity_poly.pdbx_seq_one_letter_code
_entity_poly.pdbx_strand_id
1 'polypeptide(L)'
;RHLPAVAALLLALAAVYAAWPRPGWQSSGRLPGDGTFALLAVVQGVLVAGLAVLGRRLHRSTRVPRTALRGLGAAATAMLAWALAGVLSGGVAQRVADWLDGGATPGTGEGPLSGPPTVLTWQAAVTPLLLVLVLALLTAHALRVWRVGSRIAERAHLPYPGAEPDAARSHSIGRTIAAARLTDSAPRVLGISALATLLLGAAAVTGALLTGRTPGAAADGAPPVLDGAADAAQALGSWLMGFAFLLLLTLGRRAYRDASTRRTVGILWDVGTFWPRAAHPFAPPCYAERAVPDLVWRMATWARRYGGGRLVLSGHSQGSVLAAAAVWQLDPATRRQVALLTYGSPLARLYGRWFPAYFGPGPLRALHRELDCWRNLWRGTDPIGGPVRIRGGSEVDRGPLLDPLAYGRTDRHPLPAPVLGHGEYQADRAFAEERSALLARLCPRGGRVPLPARPGCGVQDSASEGRSSG
;
A
#
# COMPACT_ATOMS: atom_id res chain seq x y z
N ARG A 1 13.59 -3.40 34.10
CA ARG A 1 14.04 -2.09 34.67
C ARG A 1 15.54 -1.87 34.55
N HIS A 2 16.38 -2.92 34.55
CA HIS A 2 17.84 -2.78 34.42
C HIS A 2 18.38 -2.62 33.00
N LEU A 3 17.57 -2.93 31.97
CA LEU A 3 17.99 -2.86 30.56
C LEU A 3 18.65 -1.52 30.16
N PRO A 4 18.11 -0.34 30.54
CA PRO A 4 18.72 0.95 30.19
C PRO A 4 20.07 1.16 30.85
N ALA A 5 20.20 0.78 32.13
CA ALA A 5 21.43 0.91 32.89
C ALA A 5 22.52 -0.04 32.36
N VAL A 6 22.15 -1.27 32.02
CA VAL A 6 23.06 -2.25 31.40
C VAL A 6 23.50 -1.77 30.01
N ALA A 7 22.58 -1.24 29.19
CA ALA A 7 22.91 -0.68 27.88
C ALA A 7 23.84 0.52 28.00
N ALA A 8 23.60 1.43 28.95
CA ALA A 8 24.45 2.59 29.20
C ALA A 8 25.86 2.18 29.69
N LEU A 9 25.94 1.19 30.58
CA LEU A 9 27.21 0.65 31.05
C LEU A 9 27.99 -0.01 29.90
N LEU A 10 27.33 -0.84 29.08
CA LEU A 10 27.95 -1.45 27.91
C LEU A 10 28.44 -0.42 26.91
N LEU A 11 27.67 0.66 26.67
CA LEU A 11 28.08 1.76 25.81
C LEU A 11 29.31 2.48 26.37
N ALA A 12 29.33 2.78 27.67
CA ALA A 12 30.47 3.41 28.33
C ALA A 12 31.73 2.53 28.25
N LEU A 13 31.60 1.23 28.54
CA LEU A 13 32.70 0.28 28.42
C LEU A 13 33.21 0.15 26.98
N ALA A 14 32.31 0.11 25.99
CA ALA A 14 32.68 0.09 24.58
C ALA A 14 33.39 1.37 24.13
N ALA A 15 32.93 2.54 24.60
CA ALA A 15 33.56 3.82 24.33
C ALA A 15 34.97 3.91 24.94
N VAL A 16 35.12 3.46 26.19
CA VAL A 16 36.44 3.39 26.86
C VAL A 16 37.36 2.42 26.11
N TYR A 17 36.87 1.24 25.74
CA TYR A 17 37.64 0.26 24.96
C TYR A 17 38.10 0.82 23.61
N ALA A 18 37.21 1.54 22.91
CA ALA A 18 37.48 2.11 21.59
C ALA A 18 38.39 3.34 21.64
N ALA A 19 38.28 4.17 22.67
CA ALA A 19 39.11 5.36 22.87
C ALA A 19 40.45 5.06 23.54
N TRP A 20 40.65 3.83 24.04
CA TRP A 20 41.89 3.45 24.71
C TRP A 20 43.07 3.52 23.73
N PRO A 21 44.06 4.40 23.95
CA PRO A 21 45.18 4.55 23.03
C PRO A 21 46.02 3.26 23.02
N ARG A 22 46.28 2.75 21.81
CA ARG A 22 47.13 1.57 21.58
C ARG A 22 48.26 1.93 20.62
N PRO A 23 49.35 2.56 21.13
CA PRO A 23 50.48 2.95 20.30
C PRO A 23 51.08 1.73 19.59
N GLY A 24 51.32 1.84 18.29
CA GLY A 24 51.89 0.76 17.47
C GLY A 24 50.90 -0.33 17.03
N TRP A 25 49.62 -0.24 17.44
CA TRP A 25 48.61 -1.17 16.96
C TRP A 25 48.21 -0.86 15.52
N GLN A 26 48.57 -1.77 14.60
CA GLN A 26 48.17 -1.67 13.19
C GLN A 26 46.98 -2.59 12.96
N SER A 27 45.84 -2.00 12.58
CA SER A 27 44.69 -2.78 12.12
C SER A 27 45.05 -3.45 10.80
N SER A 28 45.09 -4.78 10.77
CA SER A 28 45.32 -5.57 9.57
C SER A 28 44.19 -6.58 9.37
N GLY A 29 43.87 -6.87 8.11
CA GLY A 29 42.74 -7.73 7.74
C GLY A 29 41.41 -6.98 7.62
N ARG A 30 40.37 -7.70 7.21
CA ARG A 30 39.00 -7.16 7.10
C ARG A 30 38.38 -7.05 8.48
N LEU A 31 37.51 -6.06 8.67
CA LEU A 31 36.64 -6.01 9.85
C LEU A 31 35.94 -7.37 10.02
N PRO A 32 35.89 -7.93 11.26
CA PRO A 32 35.14 -9.15 11.52
C PRO A 32 33.71 -9.00 10.99
N GLY A 33 33.33 -9.84 10.03
CA GLY A 33 31.97 -9.87 9.47
C GLY A 33 31.77 -9.20 8.10
N ASP A 34 32.81 -8.76 7.39
CA ASP A 34 32.69 -8.27 6.00
C ASP A 34 31.96 -9.28 5.07
N GLY A 35 32.36 -10.56 5.14
CA GLY A 35 31.69 -11.64 4.41
C GLY A 35 30.23 -11.90 4.83
N THR A 36 29.81 -11.43 6.01
CA THR A 36 28.44 -11.56 6.50
C THR A 36 27.46 -10.81 5.62
N PHE A 37 27.84 -9.63 5.10
CA PHE A 37 26.95 -8.86 4.22
C PHE A 37 26.68 -9.58 2.90
N ALA A 38 27.72 -10.18 2.30
CA ALA A 38 27.56 -10.98 1.09
C ALA A 38 26.76 -12.25 1.37
N LEU A 39 27.03 -12.96 2.48
CA LEU A 39 26.27 -14.13 2.90
C LEU A 39 24.79 -13.80 3.12
N LEU A 40 24.49 -12.71 3.82
CA LEU A 40 23.13 -12.24 4.05
C LEU A 40 22.41 -11.95 2.74
N ALA A 41 23.06 -11.25 1.80
CA ALA A 41 22.50 -10.96 0.49
C ALA A 41 22.22 -12.22 -0.33
N VAL A 42 23.12 -13.23 -0.29
CA VAL A 42 22.91 -14.53 -0.94
C VAL A 42 21.74 -15.27 -0.31
N VAL A 43 21.70 -15.38 1.02
CA VAL A 43 20.62 -16.05 1.76
C VAL A 43 19.27 -15.39 1.44
N GLN A 44 19.22 -14.06 1.44
CA GLN A 44 18.05 -13.30 1.00
C GLN A 44 17.67 -13.66 -0.45
N GLY A 45 18.61 -13.62 -1.40
CA GLY A 45 18.34 -14.00 -2.79
C GLY A 45 17.75 -15.42 -2.92
N VAL A 46 18.32 -16.39 -2.20
CA VAL A 46 17.82 -17.77 -2.17
C VAL A 46 16.42 -17.86 -1.57
N LEU A 47 16.14 -17.15 -0.48
CA LEU A 47 14.81 -17.11 0.14
C LEU A 47 13.77 -16.47 -0.79
N VAL A 48 14.09 -15.36 -1.46
CA VAL A 48 13.20 -14.75 -2.47
C VAL A 48 12.94 -15.73 -3.62
N ALA A 49 13.97 -16.40 -4.12
CA ALA A 49 13.83 -17.40 -5.18
C ALA A 49 12.96 -18.59 -4.73
N GLY A 50 13.16 -19.08 -3.51
CA GLY A 50 12.34 -20.12 -2.90
C GLY A 50 10.87 -19.71 -2.79
N LEU A 51 10.59 -18.50 -2.30
CA LEU A 51 9.24 -17.92 -2.25
C LEU A 51 8.63 -17.78 -3.64
N ALA A 52 9.41 -17.39 -4.65
CA ALA A 52 8.95 -17.27 -6.03
C ALA A 52 8.57 -18.65 -6.61
N VAL A 53 9.41 -19.67 -6.40
CA VAL A 53 9.14 -21.05 -6.84
C VAL A 53 7.90 -21.60 -6.14
N LEU A 54 7.81 -21.46 -4.81
CA LEU A 54 6.66 -21.91 -4.03
C LEU A 54 5.37 -21.23 -4.48
N GLY A 55 5.37 -19.90 -4.54
CA GLY A 55 4.21 -19.12 -4.98
C GLY A 55 3.79 -19.45 -6.41
N ARG A 56 4.75 -19.72 -7.30
CA ARG A 56 4.46 -20.15 -8.67
C ARG A 56 3.87 -21.56 -8.74
N ARG A 57 4.38 -22.50 -7.94
CA ARG A 57 3.84 -23.87 -7.85
C ARG A 57 2.41 -23.85 -7.32
N LEU A 58 2.17 -23.16 -6.21
CA LEU A 58 0.83 -22.99 -5.63
C LEU A 58 -0.14 -22.33 -6.61
N HIS A 59 0.28 -21.27 -7.29
CA HIS A 59 -0.58 -20.63 -8.30
C HIS A 59 -0.89 -21.55 -9.48
N ARG A 60 0.04 -22.42 -9.88
CA ARG A 60 -0.20 -23.39 -10.97
C ARG A 60 -1.18 -24.49 -10.56
N SER A 61 -1.17 -24.93 -9.29
CA SER A 61 -2.10 -25.95 -8.78
C SER A 61 -3.49 -25.40 -8.46
N THR A 62 -3.58 -24.24 -7.82
CA THR A 62 -4.84 -23.59 -7.43
C THR A 62 -5.04 -22.30 -8.22
N ARG A 63 -5.17 -22.39 -9.55
CA ARG A 63 -5.26 -21.21 -10.42
C ARG A 63 -6.47 -20.33 -10.05
N VAL A 64 -6.21 -19.26 -9.31
CA VAL A 64 -7.21 -18.23 -9.02
C VAL A 64 -7.10 -17.12 -10.07
N PRO A 65 -8.20 -16.76 -10.76
CA PRO A 65 -8.20 -15.66 -11.72
C PRO A 65 -7.76 -14.34 -11.08
N ARG A 66 -7.01 -13.53 -11.82
CA ARG A 66 -6.58 -12.16 -11.45
C ARG A 66 -5.62 -12.04 -10.27
N THR A 67 -5.12 -13.15 -9.71
CA THR A 67 -4.06 -13.12 -8.69
C THR A 67 -2.90 -12.22 -9.14
N ALA A 68 -2.51 -11.30 -8.25
CA ALA A 68 -1.41 -10.38 -8.48
C ALA A 68 -0.14 -11.17 -8.79
N LEU A 69 0.56 -10.76 -9.86
CA LEU A 69 1.82 -11.36 -10.28
C LEU A 69 1.80 -12.90 -10.45
N ARG A 70 0.62 -13.49 -10.68
CA ARG A 70 0.46 -14.94 -10.94
C ARG A 70 1.17 -15.83 -9.88
N GLY A 71 1.07 -15.43 -8.62
CA GLY A 71 1.66 -16.14 -7.47
C GLY A 71 2.98 -15.57 -6.96
N LEU A 72 3.62 -14.64 -7.69
CA LEU A 72 4.92 -14.07 -7.32
C LEU A 72 4.79 -12.86 -6.37
N GLY A 73 3.59 -12.53 -5.89
CA GLY A 73 3.33 -11.35 -5.06
C GLY A 73 4.20 -11.31 -3.80
N ALA A 74 4.24 -12.41 -3.04
CA ALA A 74 5.03 -12.49 -1.81
C ALA A 74 6.54 -12.31 -2.05
N ALA A 75 7.09 -12.95 -3.09
CA ALA A 75 8.50 -12.82 -3.46
C ALA A 75 8.85 -11.39 -3.90
N ALA A 76 7.97 -10.77 -4.70
CA ALA A 76 8.16 -9.39 -5.13
C ALA A 76 8.11 -8.40 -3.96
N THR A 77 7.15 -8.57 -3.04
CA THR A 77 7.07 -7.74 -1.82
C THR A 77 8.29 -7.93 -0.93
N ALA A 78 8.74 -9.17 -0.72
CA ALA A 78 9.93 -9.47 0.08
C ALA A 78 11.20 -8.83 -0.54
N MET A 79 11.40 -8.98 -1.86
CA MET A 79 12.55 -8.40 -2.54
C MET A 79 12.58 -6.87 -2.43
N LEU A 80 11.44 -6.21 -2.66
CA LEU A 80 11.37 -4.75 -2.55
C LEU A 80 11.54 -4.26 -1.10
N ALA A 81 11.01 -4.99 -0.12
CA ALA A 81 11.20 -4.68 1.29
C ALA A 81 12.67 -4.82 1.72
N TRP A 82 13.35 -5.88 1.30
CA TRP A 82 14.78 -6.08 1.57
C TRP A 82 15.67 -5.10 0.83
N ALA A 83 15.31 -4.72 -0.40
CA ALA A 83 16.02 -3.67 -1.11
C ALA A 83 15.88 -2.32 -0.40
N LEU A 84 14.68 -1.96 0.06
CA LEU A 84 14.47 -0.75 0.85
C LEU A 84 15.26 -0.77 2.17
N ALA A 85 15.29 -1.91 2.86
CA ALA A 85 16.10 -2.09 4.06
C ALA A 85 17.60 -1.96 3.76
N GLY A 86 18.07 -2.55 2.66
CA GLY A 86 19.45 -2.44 2.18
C GLY A 86 19.83 -1.00 1.81
N VAL A 87 18.92 -0.24 1.19
CA VAL A 87 19.09 1.20 0.93
C VAL A 87 19.28 1.97 2.23
N LEU A 88 18.45 1.70 3.24
CA LEU A 88 18.53 2.36 4.54
C LEU A 88 19.83 1.99 5.28
N SER A 89 20.17 0.70 5.37
CA SER A 89 21.38 0.26 6.09
C SER A 89 22.66 0.66 5.36
N GLY A 90 22.68 0.48 4.04
CA GLY A 90 23.82 0.84 3.18
C GLY A 90 24.04 2.34 3.13
N GLY A 91 22.98 3.14 2.98
CA GLY A 91 23.06 4.59 2.99
C GLY A 91 23.60 5.16 4.29
N VAL A 92 23.17 4.62 5.45
CA VAL A 92 23.73 5.03 6.75
C VAL A 92 25.20 4.62 6.87
N ALA A 93 25.53 3.36 6.55
CA ALA A 93 26.90 2.87 6.65
C ALA A 93 27.86 3.66 5.75
N GLN A 94 27.47 3.92 4.50
CA GLN A 94 28.23 4.74 3.56
C GLN A 94 28.37 6.17 4.08
N ARG A 95 27.27 6.86 4.43
CA ARG A 95 27.38 8.26 4.88
C ARG A 95 28.21 8.44 6.16
N VAL A 96 28.14 7.49 7.09
CA VAL A 96 29.00 7.50 8.27
C VAL A 96 30.47 7.27 7.88
N ALA A 97 30.75 6.32 6.98
CA ALA A 97 32.09 6.11 6.47
C ALA A 97 32.64 7.35 5.76
N ASP A 98 31.89 7.94 4.83
CA ASP A 98 32.26 9.14 4.09
C ASP A 98 32.55 10.33 5.01
N TRP A 99 31.77 10.49 6.09
CA TRP A 99 31.99 11.54 7.08
C TRP A 99 33.27 11.31 7.90
N LEU A 100 33.56 10.06 8.27
CA LEU A 100 34.78 9.71 9.00
C LEU A 100 36.04 9.76 8.12
N ASP A 101 35.90 9.57 6.80
CA ASP A 101 37.02 9.57 5.84
C ASP A 101 37.51 10.98 5.48
N GLY A 102 36.90 12.04 6.04
CA GLY A 102 37.45 13.40 6.02
C GLY A 102 37.50 14.09 4.64
N GLY A 103 36.75 13.59 3.65
CA GLY A 103 36.71 14.14 2.28
C GLY A 103 37.45 13.31 1.23
N ALA A 104 38.10 12.21 1.61
CA ALA A 104 38.58 11.20 0.66
C ALA A 104 37.40 10.41 0.05
N THR A 105 37.63 9.73 -1.09
CA THR A 105 36.62 8.88 -1.71
C THR A 105 36.61 7.51 -1.02
N PRO A 106 35.54 7.12 -0.32
CA PRO A 106 35.55 5.92 0.49
C PRO A 106 35.74 4.66 -0.36
N GLY A 107 36.73 3.85 0.01
CA GLY A 107 37.01 2.56 -0.64
C GLY A 107 37.98 2.63 -1.83
N THR A 108 38.56 3.79 -2.15
CA THR A 108 39.69 3.90 -3.11
C THR A 108 41.05 3.61 -2.46
N GLY A 109 41.11 3.50 -1.12
CA GLY A 109 42.34 3.21 -0.37
C GLY A 109 43.23 4.43 -0.13
N GLU A 110 42.82 5.62 -0.58
CA GLU A 110 43.54 6.89 -0.37
C GLU A 110 43.16 7.58 0.95
N GLY A 111 42.07 7.15 1.58
CA GLY A 111 41.57 7.68 2.84
C GLY A 111 42.16 7.01 4.09
N PRO A 112 42.08 7.66 5.26
CA PRO A 112 42.57 7.12 6.54
C PRO A 112 41.84 5.85 7.00
N LEU A 113 40.68 5.53 6.42
CA LEU A 113 39.90 4.33 6.74
C LEU A 113 39.78 3.39 5.54
N SER A 114 39.86 2.09 5.80
CA SER A 114 39.40 1.09 4.84
C SER A 114 37.90 1.32 4.61
N GLY A 115 37.52 1.61 3.36
CA GLY A 115 36.15 1.94 2.99
C GLY A 115 35.13 0.82 3.29
N PRO A 116 33.83 1.08 3.03
CA PRO A 116 32.77 0.12 3.33
C PRO A 116 32.98 -1.23 2.61
N PRO A 117 32.41 -2.33 3.14
CA PRO A 117 32.36 -3.63 2.47
C PRO A 117 32.08 -3.52 0.97
N THR A 118 32.88 -4.20 0.14
CA THR A 118 32.80 -4.07 -1.33
C THR A 118 31.40 -4.35 -1.85
N VAL A 119 30.69 -5.32 -1.26
CA VAL A 119 29.30 -5.64 -1.59
C VAL A 119 28.35 -4.44 -1.44
N LEU A 120 28.56 -3.56 -0.45
CA LEU A 120 27.73 -2.36 -0.28
C LEU A 120 28.02 -1.34 -1.38
N THR A 121 29.28 -1.21 -1.80
CA THR A 121 29.66 -0.33 -2.91
C THR A 121 29.10 -0.82 -4.24
N TRP A 122 29.14 -2.14 -4.49
CA TRP A 122 28.49 -2.75 -5.65
C TRP A 122 26.96 -2.58 -5.62
N GLN A 123 26.32 -2.71 -4.45
CA GLN A 123 24.88 -2.45 -4.30
C GLN A 123 24.52 -0.98 -4.53
N ALA A 124 25.36 -0.05 -4.07
CA ALA A 124 25.18 1.36 -4.37
C ALA A 124 25.30 1.61 -5.90
N ALA A 125 26.29 1.02 -6.57
CA ALA A 125 26.52 1.19 -8.00
C ALA A 125 25.37 0.73 -8.90
N VAL A 126 24.55 -0.23 -8.46
CA VAL A 126 23.34 -0.64 -9.22
C VAL A 126 22.12 0.26 -8.98
N THR A 127 22.16 1.15 -8.00
CA THR A 127 21.04 2.03 -7.63
C THR A 127 20.66 3.02 -8.75
N PRO A 128 21.59 3.69 -9.46
CA PRO A 128 21.26 4.54 -10.60
C PRO A 128 20.53 3.78 -11.71
N LEU A 129 20.96 2.54 -12.01
CA LEU A 129 20.32 1.69 -13.02
C LEU A 129 18.87 1.34 -12.63
N LEU A 130 18.66 1.00 -11.35
CA LEU A 130 17.33 0.75 -10.82
C LEU A 130 16.45 2.01 -10.87
N LEU A 131 17.02 3.19 -10.55
CA LEU A 131 16.32 4.47 -10.64
C LEU A 131 15.88 4.78 -12.08
N VAL A 132 16.78 4.62 -13.06
CA VAL A 132 16.46 4.81 -14.49
C VAL A 132 15.34 3.87 -14.91
N LEU A 133 15.37 2.61 -14.52
CA LEU A 133 14.30 1.66 -14.81
C LEU A 133 12.97 2.10 -14.19
N VAL A 134 12.97 2.50 -12.92
CA VAL A 134 11.75 2.97 -12.23
C VAL A 134 11.19 4.21 -12.93
N LEU A 135 12.04 5.19 -13.27
CA LEU A 135 11.63 6.39 -14.02
C LEU A 135 11.08 6.04 -15.41
N ALA A 136 11.69 5.10 -16.12
CA ALA A 136 11.19 4.63 -17.41
C ALA A 136 9.82 3.96 -17.28
N LEU A 137 9.61 3.12 -16.25
CA LEU A 137 8.32 2.49 -15.97
C LEU A 137 7.25 3.53 -15.63
N LEU A 138 7.59 4.53 -14.81
CA LEU A 138 6.68 5.62 -14.43
C LEU A 138 6.32 6.48 -15.65
N THR A 139 7.29 6.84 -16.48
CA THR A 139 7.07 7.59 -17.73
C THR A 139 6.19 6.80 -18.69
N ALA A 140 6.46 5.51 -18.90
CA ALA A 140 5.62 4.65 -19.73
C ALA A 140 4.17 4.56 -19.20
N HIS A 141 3.98 4.56 -17.88
CA HIS A 141 2.66 4.60 -17.27
C HIS A 141 1.98 5.96 -17.44
N ALA A 142 2.70 7.07 -17.26
CA ALA A 142 2.16 8.41 -17.48
C ALA A 142 1.71 8.59 -18.94
N LEU A 143 2.52 8.16 -19.90
CA LEU A 143 2.18 8.16 -21.32
C LEU A 143 0.96 7.28 -21.61
N ARG A 144 0.86 6.10 -20.97
CA ARG A 144 -0.34 5.24 -21.09
C ARG A 144 -1.58 5.93 -20.53
N VAL A 145 -1.50 6.55 -19.35
CA VAL A 145 -2.63 7.27 -18.75
C VAL A 145 -3.07 8.43 -19.64
N TRP A 146 -2.12 9.18 -20.19
CA TRP A 146 -2.41 10.24 -21.15
C TRP A 146 -3.12 9.69 -22.40
N ARG A 147 -2.56 8.68 -23.07
CA ARG A 147 -3.16 8.07 -24.28
C ARG A 147 -4.54 7.49 -24.03
N VAL A 148 -4.71 6.73 -22.94
CA VAL A 148 -6.01 6.13 -22.59
C VAL A 148 -6.99 7.20 -22.16
N GLY A 149 -6.54 8.22 -21.42
CA GLY A 149 -7.36 9.34 -20.97
C GLY A 149 -7.88 10.16 -22.14
N SER A 150 -7.04 10.45 -23.14
CA SER A 150 -7.46 11.15 -24.35
C SER A 150 -8.53 10.36 -25.13
N ARG A 151 -8.38 9.04 -25.28
CA ARG A 151 -9.41 8.19 -25.92
C ARG A 151 -10.73 8.16 -25.15
N ILE A 152 -10.68 8.20 -23.82
CA ILE A 152 -11.89 8.25 -22.99
C ILE A 152 -12.53 9.64 -23.09
N ALA A 153 -11.72 10.70 -23.17
CA ALA A 153 -12.18 12.08 -23.29
C ALA A 153 -13.09 12.29 -24.51
N GLU A 154 -12.77 11.67 -25.66
CA GLU A 154 -13.59 11.74 -26.88
C GLU A 154 -15.07 11.36 -26.65
N ARG A 155 -15.34 10.51 -25.65
CA ARG A 155 -16.67 9.96 -25.37
C ARG A 155 -17.18 10.32 -23.97
N ALA A 156 -16.49 11.22 -23.26
CA ALA A 156 -16.80 11.52 -21.87
C ALA A 156 -18.15 12.24 -21.67
N HIS A 157 -18.65 12.96 -22.68
CA HIS A 157 -19.95 13.64 -22.65
C HIS A 157 -21.14 12.71 -22.93
N LEU A 158 -20.93 11.59 -23.64
CA LEU A 158 -22.02 10.69 -24.08
C LEU A 158 -22.94 10.16 -22.96
N PRO A 159 -22.45 9.85 -21.74
CA PRO A 159 -23.32 9.41 -20.66
C PRO A 159 -24.24 10.50 -20.10
N TYR A 160 -24.10 11.75 -20.53
CA TYR A 160 -24.83 12.91 -20.02
C TYR A 160 -25.80 13.44 -21.09
N PRO A 161 -27.12 13.25 -20.91
CA PRO A 161 -28.11 13.73 -21.87
C PRO A 161 -28.04 15.25 -22.04
N GLY A 162 -28.00 15.73 -23.30
CA GLY A 162 -27.96 17.16 -23.63
C GLY A 162 -26.65 17.87 -23.28
N ALA A 163 -25.58 17.14 -22.96
CA ALA A 163 -24.29 17.75 -22.67
C ALA A 163 -23.54 18.12 -23.96
N GLU A 164 -23.20 19.40 -24.09
CA GLU A 164 -22.32 19.88 -25.15
C GLU A 164 -20.86 19.48 -24.89
N PRO A 165 -20.11 19.00 -25.90
CA PRO A 165 -18.71 18.63 -25.75
C PRO A 165 -17.81 19.80 -25.34
N ASP A 166 -17.26 19.72 -24.13
CA ASP A 166 -16.16 20.59 -23.65
C ASP A 166 -14.84 19.81 -23.58
N ALA A 167 -13.84 20.22 -24.36
CA ALA A 167 -12.54 19.56 -24.42
C ALA A 167 -11.83 19.51 -23.05
N ALA A 168 -11.81 20.61 -22.30
CA ALA A 168 -11.08 20.68 -21.03
C ALA A 168 -11.71 19.73 -20.00
N ARG A 169 -13.04 19.75 -19.91
CA ARG A 169 -13.82 18.88 -19.03
C ARG A 169 -13.69 17.41 -19.43
N SER A 170 -13.83 17.09 -20.71
CA SER A 170 -13.65 15.74 -21.25
C SER A 170 -12.26 15.19 -20.94
N HIS A 171 -11.20 15.99 -21.12
CA HIS A 171 -9.84 15.58 -20.79
C HIS A 171 -9.65 15.36 -19.29
N SER A 172 -10.22 16.20 -18.43
CA SER A 172 -10.16 16.02 -16.97
C SER A 172 -10.82 14.71 -16.52
N ILE A 173 -12.03 14.43 -17.01
CA ILE A 173 -12.77 13.19 -16.72
C ILE A 173 -12.00 11.99 -17.27
N GLY A 174 -11.58 12.04 -18.53
CA GLY A 174 -10.82 10.97 -19.19
C GLY A 174 -9.52 10.65 -18.47
N ARG A 175 -8.74 11.66 -18.07
CA ARG A 175 -7.52 11.49 -17.26
C ARG A 175 -7.82 10.87 -15.91
N THR A 176 -8.89 11.27 -15.23
CA THR A 176 -9.25 10.72 -13.91
C THR A 176 -9.62 9.24 -14.01
N ILE A 177 -10.45 8.86 -15.00
CA ILE A 177 -10.79 7.45 -15.25
C ILE A 177 -9.54 6.64 -15.64
N ALA A 178 -8.66 7.19 -16.48
CA ALA A 178 -7.43 6.52 -16.88
C ALA A 178 -6.45 6.34 -15.70
N ALA A 179 -6.30 7.37 -14.86
CA ALA A 179 -5.48 7.32 -13.65
C ALA A 179 -6.06 6.34 -12.63
N ALA A 180 -7.39 6.29 -12.48
CA ALA A 180 -8.05 5.31 -11.61
C ALA A 180 -7.68 3.87 -11.99
N ARG A 181 -7.46 3.57 -13.28
CA ARG A 181 -7.01 2.24 -13.77
C ARG A 181 -5.55 1.91 -13.46
N LEU A 182 -4.76 2.83 -12.89
CA LEU A 182 -3.37 2.57 -12.51
C LEU A 182 -3.23 1.45 -11.49
N THR A 183 -4.15 1.36 -10.54
CA THR A 183 -4.20 0.29 -9.52
C THR A 183 -4.30 -1.10 -10.15
N ASP A 184 -4.89 -1.21 -11.36
CA ASP A 184 -4.95 -2.48 -12.08
C ASP A 184 -3.59 -2.88 -12.68
N SER A 185 -2.75 -1.90 -13.01
CA SER A 185 -1.41 -2.10 -13.58
C SER A 185 -0.29 -2.16 -12.53
N ALA A 186 -0.53 -1.64 -11.31
CA ALA A 186 0.47 -1.56 -10.24
C ALA A 186 1.22 -2.88 -9.97
N PRO A 187 0.58 -4.07 -9.94
CA PRO A 187 1.33 -5.31 -9.74
C PRO A 187 2.42 -5.54 -10.79
N ARG A 188 2.20 -5.16 -12.06
CA ARG A 188 3.21 -5.33 -13.12
C ARG A 188 4.46 -4.48 -12.86
N VAL A 189 4.28 -3.22 -12.46
CA VAL A 189 5.39 -2.33 -12.11
C VAL A 189 6.18 -2.93 -10.96
N LEU A 190 5.48 -3.31 -9.88
CA LEU A 190 6.11 -3.92 -8.70
C LEU A 190 6.87 -5.19 -9.06
N GLY A 191 6.32 -6.04 -9.93
CA GLY A 191 7.00 -7.27 -10.36
C GLY A 191 8.24 -7.03 -11.22
N ILE A 192 8.18 -6.08 -12.16
CA ILE A 192 9.34 -5.72 -13.00
C ILE A 192 10.43 -5.11 -12.13
N SER A 193 10.07 -4.16 -11.25
CA SER A 193 11.01 -3.56 -10.31
C SER A 193 11.63 -4.63 -9.40
N ALA A 194 10.84 -5.53 -8.81
CA ALA A 194 11.36 -6.59 -7.96
C ALA A 194 12.30 -7.55 -8.70
N LEU A 195 11.96 -7.94 -9.93
CA LEU A 195 12.83 -8.80 -10.75
C LEU A 195 14.15 -8.09 -11.07
N ALA A 196 14.09 -6.83 -11.50
CA ALA A 196 15.28 -6.06 -11.80
C ALA A 196 16.16 -5.87 -10.56
N THR A 197 15.55 -5.57 -9.40
CA THR A 197 16.26 -5.47 -8.11
C THR A 197 16.95 -6.78 -7.74
N LEU A 198 16.30 -7.93 -7.94
CA LEU A 198 16.91 -9.24 -7.70
C LEU A 198 18.10 -9.49 -8.63
N LEU A 199 17.95 -9.23 -9.93
CA LEU A 199 19.01 -9.46 -10.92
C LEU A 199 20.20 -8.52 -10.72
N LEU A 200 19.95 -7.23 -10.51
CA LEU A 200 20.97 -6.24 -10.21
C LEU A 200 21.66 -6.53 -8.87
N GLY A 201 20.90 -6.93 -7.85
CA GLY A 201 21.45 -7.35 -6.56
C GLY A 201 22.34 -8.59 -6.69
N ALA A 202 21.93 -9.58 -7.48
CA ALA A 202 22.75 -10.76 -7.77
C ALA A 202 24.03 -10.39 -8.53
N ALA A 203 23.96 -9.48 -9.50
CA ALA A 203 25.13 -8.97 -10.22
C ALA A 203 26.09 -8.23 -9.26
N ALA A 204 25.56 -7.39 -8.37
CA ALA A 204 26.34 -6.68 -7.36
C ALA A 204 27.07 -7.64 -6.40
N VAL A 205 26.36 -8.65 -5.88
CA VAL A 205 26.96 -9.67 -5.00
C VAL A 205 28.01 -10.49 -5.75
N THR A 206 27.73 -10.90 -6.98
CA THR A 206 28.66 -11.67 -7.81
C THR A 206 29.92 -10.86 -8.13
N GLY A 207 29.78 -9.59 -8.53
CA GLY A 207 30.89 -8.68 -8.78
C GLY A 207 31.77 -8.48 -7.55
N ALA A 208 31.15 -8.29 -6.38
CA ALA A 208 31.88 -8.14 -5.11
C ALA A 208 32.65 -9.41 -4.71
N LEU A 209 32.04 -10.59 -4.87
CA LEU A 209 32.64 -11.87 -4.49
C LEU A 209 33.76 -12.30 -5.44
N LEU A 210 33.60 -12.08 -6.75
CA LEU A 210 34.59 -12.50 -7.74
C LEU A 210 35.82 -11.59 -7.77
N THR A 211 35.62 -10.26 -7.63
CA THR A 211 36.72 -9.30 -7.76
C THR A 211 37.37 -8.97 -6.43
N GLY A 212 36.61 -9.03 -5.33
CA GLY A 212 37.06 -8.54 -4.02
C GLY A 212 37.39 -7.04 -4.00
N ARG A 213 37.01 -6.29 -5.04
CA ARG A 213 37.30 -4.86 -5.26
C ARG A 213 36.01 -4.06 -5.40
N THR A 214 36.11 -2.74 -5.29
CA THR A 214 35.02 -1.82 -5.63
C THR A 214 34.75 -1.84 -7.14
N PRO A 215 33.54 -1.47 -7.60
CA PRO A 215 33.21 -1.39 -9.03
C PRO A 215 34.24 -0.65 -9.90
N GLY A 216 34.70 0.54 -9.47
CA GLY A 216 35.75 1.30 -10.16
C GLY A 216 37.06 0.51 -10.28
N ALA A 217 37.62 0.10 -9.15
CA ALA A 217 38.87 -0.68 -9.10
C ALA A 217 38.81 -2.06 -9.77
N ALA A 218 37.61 -2.61 -9.99
CA ALA A 218 37.39 -3.83 -10.75
C ALA A 218 37.33 -3.58 -12.27
N ALA A 219 37.02 -2.35 -12.68
CA ALA A 219 37.00 -1.90 -14.06
C ALA A 219 38.32 -1.24 -14.50
N ASP A 220 39.26 -0.98 -13.59
CA ASP A 220 40.61 -0.48 -13.90
C ASP A 220 41.25 -1.27 -15.06
N GLY A 221 41.59 -0.57 -16.14
CA GLY A 221 42.20 -1.15 -17.34
C GLY A 221 41.19 -1.75 -18.36
N ALA A 222 39.89 -1.68 -18.08
CA ALA A 222 38.84 -1.91 -19.07
C ALA A 222 38.78 -0.74 -20.08
N PRO A 223 38.00 -0.86 -21.18
CA PRO A 223 37.82 0.25 -22.11
C PRO A 223 37.34 1.53 -21.40
N PRO A 224 37.81 2.74 -21.79
CA PRO A 224 37.58 3.98 -21.04
C PRO A 224 36.10 4.29 -20.73
N VAL A 225 35.19 3.85 -21.61
CA VAL A 225 33.74 4.00 -21.41
C VAL A 225 33.24 3.13 -20.26
N LEU A 226 33.75 1.91 -20.13
CA LEU A 226 33.32 0.96 -19.09
C LEU A 226 33.88 1.36 -17.73
N ASP A 227 35.16 1.76 -17.72
CA ASP A 227 35.89 2.27 -16.56
C ASP A 227 35.19 3.51 -15.98
N GLY A 228 35.02 4.55 -16.80
CA GLY A 228 34.32 5.77 -16.39
C GLY A 228 32.85 5.54 -16.02
N ALA A 229 32.17 4.56 -16.62
CA ALA A 229 30.80 4.21 -16.23
C ALA A 229 30.73 3.52 -14.86
N ALA A 230 31.71 2.67 -14.52
CA ALA A 230 31.77 2.00 -13.23
C ALA A 230 32.01 3.02 -12.10
N ASP A 231 32.94 3.95 -12.31
CA ASP A 231 33.21 5.05 -11.38
C ASP A 231 32.00 5.97 -11.20
N ALA A 232 31.39 6.40 -12.32
CA ALA A 232 30.20 7.24 -12.27
C ALA A 232 29.03 6.54 -11.56
N ALA A 233 28.81 5.25 -11.82
CA ALA A 233 27.75 4.47 -11.19
C ALA A 233 27.99 4.32 -9.68
N GLN A 234 29.23 4.03 -9.27
CA GLN A 234 29.63 3.95 -7.87
C GLN A 234 29.40 5.28 -7.14
N ALA A 235 29.92 6.39 -7.69
CA ALA A 235 29.82 7.71 -7.08
C ALA A 235 28.35 8.17 -6.98
N LEU A 236 27.61 8.09 -8.10
CA LEU A 236 26.20 8.49 -8.15
C LEU A 236 25.35 7.59 -7.24
N GLY A 237 25.62 6.29 -7.23
CA GLY A 237 24.95 5.32 -6.38
C GLY A 237 25.06 5.66 -4.90
N SER A 238 26.28 5.97 -4.44
CA SER A 238 26.53 6.38 -3.05
C SER A 238 25.73 7.64 -2.67
N TRP A 239 25.75 8.66 -3.53
CA TRP A 239 24.95 9.87 -3.33
C TRP A 239 23.44 9.61 -3.30
N LEU A 240 22.93 8.78 -4.22
CA LEU A 240 21.52 8.42 -4.28
C LEU A 240 21.06 7.66 -3.03
N MET A 241 21.90 6.77 -2.50
CA MET A 241 21.59 6.03 -1.26
C MET A 241 21.49 6.97 -0.06
N GLY A 242 22.45 7.90 0.08
CA GLY A 242 22.40 8.95 1.10
C GLY A 242 21.17 9.86 0.97
N PHE A 243 20.87 10.31 -0.25
CA PHE A 243 19.67 11.11 -0.52
C PHE A 243 18.38 10.34 -0.24
N ALA A 244 18.28 9.07 -0.64
CA ALA A 244 17.13 8.22 -0.40
C ALA A 244 16.89 8.03 1.10
N PHE A 245 17.94 7.84 1.90
CA PHE A 245 17.84 7.79 3.36
C PHE A 245 17.26 9.09 3.94
N LEU A 246 17.81 10.25 3.56
CA LEU A 246 17.31 11.56 4.02
C LEU A 246 15.86 11.82 3.56
N LEU A 247 15.52 11.43 2.34
CA LEU A 247 14.16 11.49 1.82
C LEU A 247 13.20 10.64 2.66
N LEU A 248 13.57 9.40 2.98
CA LEU A 248 12.74 8.52 3.81
C LEU A 248 12.57 9.07 5.24
N LEU A 249 13.63 9.63 5.83
CA LEU A 249 13.58 10.26 7.15
C LEU A 249 12.66 11.49 7.15
N THR A 250 12.77 12.35 6.14
CA THR A 250 11.93 13.55 6.00
C THR A 250 10.47 13.19 5.73
N LEU A 251 10.19 12.17 4.89
CA LEU A 251 8.85 11.63 4.67
C LEU A 251 8.26 11.04 5.95
N GLY A 252 9.03 10.28 6.72
CA GLY A 252 8.61 9.74 8.02
C GLY A 252 8.26 10.84 9.01
N ARG A 253 9.10 11.87 9.12
CA ARG A 253 8.84 13.05 9.97
C ARG A 253 7.61 13.84 9.51
N ARG A 254 7.42 13.97 8.20
CA ARG A 254 6.25 14.66 7.63
C ARG A 254 4.97 13.87 7.86
N ALA A 255 4.98 12.54 7.71
CA ALA A 255 3.85 11.67 8.00
C ALA A 255 3.41 11.75 9.47
N TYR A 256 4.35 12.03 10.38
CA TYR A 256 4.02 12.29 11.78
C TYR A 256 3.31 13.63 11.99
N ARG A 257 3.77 14.70 11.32
CA ARG A 257 3.31 16.08 11.55
C ARG A 257 2.11 16.53 10.71
N ASP A 258 1.99 16.06 9.47
CA ASP A 258 0.99 16.52 8.51
C ASP A 258 -0.14 15.49 8.35
N ALA A 259 -1.38 15.93 8.59
CA ALA A 259 -2.56 15.08 8.51
C ALA A 259 -2.83 14.56 7.08
N SER A 260 -2.49 15.34 6.05
CA SER A 260 -2.71 14.95 4.65
C SER A 260 -1.72 13.85 4.23
N THR A 261 -0.43 14.03 4.52
CA THR A 261 0.61 13.02 4.30
C THR A 261 0.33 11.75 5.11
N ARG A 262 -0.09 11.89 6.38
CA ARG A 262 -0.49 10.76 7.23
C ARG A 262 -1.63 9.95 6.63
N ARG A 263 -2.63 10.60 6.03
CA ARG A 263 -3.78 9.92 5.40
C ARG A 263 -3.34 9.03 4.23
N THR A 264 -2.42 9.51 3.40
CA THR A 264 -1.89 8.74 2.26
C THR A 264 -1.07 7.53 2.73
N VAL A 265 -0.18 7.73 3.70
CA VAL A 265 0.61 6.63 4.32
C VAL A 265 -0.31 5.64 5.05
N GLY A 266 -1.38 6.15 5.67
CA GLY A 266 -2.39 5.38 6.38
C GLY A 266 -3.07 4.31 5.53
N ILE A 267 -3.27 4.54 4.23
CA ILE A 267 -3.87 3.52 3.34
C ILE A 267 -2.99 2.27 3.23
N LEU A 268 -1.67 2.44 3.06
CA LEU A 268 -0.74 1.31 3.00
C LEU A 268 -0.68 0.61 4.37
N TRP A 269 -0.69 1.39 5.44
CA TRP A 269 -0.72 0.89 6.80
C TRP A 269 -1.99 0.09 7.11
N ASP A 270 -3.16 0.54 6.66
CA ASP A 270 -4.45 -0.13 6.85
C ASP A 270 -4.48 -1.49 6.16
N VAL A 271 -3.86 -1.62 4.99
CA VAL A 271 -3.71 -2.90 4.28
C VAL A 271 -2.75 -3.83 5.02
N GLY A 272 -1.61 -3.31 5.51
CA GLY A 272 -0.62 -4.11 6.22
C GLY A 272 -1.10 -4.58 7.60
N THR A 273 -1.76 -3.70 8.35
CA THR A 273 -2.21 -3.95 9.73
C THR A 273 -3.61 -4.56 9.83
N PHE A 274 -4.26 -4.82 8.68
CA PHE A 274 -5.45 -5.66 8.64
C PHE A 274 -5.14 -7.13 8.94
N TRP A 275 -3.92 -7.60 8.65
CA TRP A 275 -3.55 -9.01 8.78
C TRP A 275 -3.01 -9.33 10.19
N PRO A 276 -3.29 -10.53 10.73
CA PRO A 276 -2.84 -10.92 12.06
C PRO A 276 -1.31 -10.99 12.15
N ARG A 277 -0.77 -10.78 13.35
CA ARG A 277 0.69 -10.81 13.62
C ARG A 277 1.34 -12.19 13.43
N ALA A 278 0.54 -13.23 13.18
CA ALA A 278 1.00 -14.60 12.98
C ALA A 278 2.12 -14.74 11.92
N ALA A 279 2.22 -13.80 10.97
CA ALA A 279 3.22 -13.82 9.92
C ALA A 279 4.60 -13.24 10.33
N HIS A 280 4.69 -12.37 11.35
CA HIS A 280 5.96 -11.78 11.78
C HIS A 280 5.88 -11.16 13.19
N PRO A 281 6.80 -11.47 14.13
CA PRO A 281 6.75 -10.97 15.50
C PRO A 281 6.84 -9.44 15.61
N PHE A 282 7.49 -8.77 14.65
CA PHE A 282 7.56 -7.31 14.59
C PHE A 282 6.48 -6.67 13.68
N ALA A 283 5.54 -7.45 13.15
CA ALA A 283 4.39 -6.86 12.47
C ALA A 283 3.63 -5.95 13.45
N PRO A 284 3.17 -4.77 13.00
CA PRO A 284 2.38 -3.90 13.86
C PRO A 284 1.11 -4.60 14.37
N PRO A 285 0.53 -4.16 15.50
CA PRO A 285 -0.73 -4.70 16.01
C PRO A 285 -1.82 -4.70 14.92
N CYS A 286 -2.53 -5.83 14.83
CA CYS A 286 -3.62 -5.97 13.89
C CYS A 286 -4.87 -5.27 14.45
N TYR A 287 -5.38 -4.24 13.78
CA TYR A 287 -6.60 -3.59 14.26
C TYR A 287 -7.85 -4.44 13.99
N ALA A 288 -7.80 -5.35 13.00
CA ALA A 288 -8.92 -6.22 12.65
C ALA A 288 -9.22 -7.25 13.76
N GLU A 289 -8.20 -7.67 14.54
CA GLU A 289 -8.37 -8.52 15.73
C GLU A 289 -9.28 -7.88 16.80
N ARG A 290 -9.44 -6.55 16.78
CA ARG A 290 -10.41 -5.83 17.60
C ARG A 290 -11.68 -5.47 16.82
N ALA A 291 -11.50 -4.82 15.66
CA ALA A 291 -12.62 -4.24 14.92
C ALA A 291 -13.62 -5.28 14.42
N VAL A 292 -13.15 -6.45 13.98
CA VAL A 292 -14.03 -7.49 13.43
C VAL A 292 -14.88 -8.13 14.52
N PRO A 293 -14.33 -8.63 15.66
CA PRO A 293 -15.14 -9.13 16.76
C PRO A 293 -16.12 -8.10 17.34
N ASP A 294 -15.72 -6.84 17.47
CA ASP A 294 -16.60 -5.77 17.97
C ASP A 294 -17.80 -5.55 17.03
N LEU A 295 -17.59 -5.59 15.71
CA LEU A 295 -18.66 -5.51 14.72
C LEU A 295 -19.60 -6.72 14.77
N VAL A 296 -19.05 -7.93 14.88
CA VAL A 296 -19.81 -9.17 15.04
C VAL A 296 -20.68 -9.10 16.29
N TRP A 297 -20.09 -8.74 17.44
CA TRP A 297 -20.79 -8.63 18.71
C TRP A 297 -21.90 -7.58 18.65
N ARG A 298 -21.63 -6.42 18.05
CA ARG A 298 -22.63 -5.35 17.89
C ARG A 298 -23.80 -5.79 17.03
N MET A 299 -23.54 -6.42 15.87
CA MET A 299 -24.60 -6.91 14.98
C MET A 299 -25.45 -7.97 15.66
N ALA A 300 -24.82 -8.98 16.27
CA ALA A 300 -25.53 -10.07 16.94
C ALA A 300 -26.33 -9.60 18.16
N THR A 301 -25.77 -8.70 18.97
CA THR A 301 -26.46 -8.17 20.15
C THR A 301 -27.62 -7.26 19.75
N TRP A 302 -27.46 -6.46 18.70
CA TRP A 302 -28.55 -5.63 18.19
C TRP A 302 -29.69 -6.48 17.61
N ALA A 303 -29.35 -7.48 16.78
CA ALA A 303 -30.31 -8.44 16.22
C ALA A 303 -31.14 -9.14 17.32
N ARG A 304 -30.48 -9.64 18.37
CA ARG A 304 -31.15 -10.27 19.52
C ARG A 304 -32.02 -9.30 20.31
N ARG A 305 -31.51 -8.11 20.64
CA ARG A 305 -32.22 -7.11 21.45
C ARG A 305 -33.53 -6.68 20.82
N TYR A 306 -33.60 -6.64 19.49
CA TYR A 306 -34.78 -6.21 18.74
C TYR A 306 -35.53 -7.38 18.09
N GLY A 307 -35.47 -8.57 18.70
CA GLY A 307 -36.35 -9.71 18.35
C GLY A 307 -36.17 -10.22 16.92
N GLY A 308 -34.94 -10.25 16.40
CA GLY A 308 -34.66 -10.55 14.99
C GLY A 308 -34.62 -9.29 14.12
N GLY A 309 -34.19 -8.18 14.71
CA GLY A 309 -34.04 -6.90 14.01
C GLY A 309 -33.15 -7.05 12.77
N ARG A 310 -33.59 -6.45 11.67
CA ARG A 310 -32.88 -6.52 10.39
C ARG A 310 -32.05 -5.26 10.17
N LEU A 311 -30.82 -5.41 9.70
CA LEU A 311 -29.88 -4.30 9.55
C LEU A 311 -29.15 -4.33 8.21
N VAL A 312 -28.81 -3.13 7.71
CA VAL A 312 -27.91 -2.98 6.57
C VAL A 312 -26.54 -2.55 7.10
N LEU A 313 -25.53 -3.39 6.86
CA LEU A 313 -24.14 -3.07 7.14
C LEU A 313 -23.54 -2.32 5.94
N SER A 314 -23.19 -1.06 6.18
CA SER A 314 -22.63 -0.15 5.18
C SER A 314 -21.11 -0.07 5.32
N GLY A 315 -20.36 -0.47 4.29
CA GLY A 315 -18.90 -0.50 4.28
C GLY A 315 -18.28 0.30 3.14
N HIS A 316 -17.65 1.43 3.46
CA HIS A 316 -16.84 2.22 2.51
C HIS A 316 -15.40 1.76 2.51
N SER A 317 -14.77 1.61 1.35
CA SER A 317 -13.31 1.41 1.25
C SER A 317 -12.82 0.25 2.14
N GLN A 318 -11.88 0.47 3.05
CA GLN A 318 -11.41 -0.52 4.03
C GLN A 318 -12.54 -1.06 4.94
N GLY A 319 -13.55 -0.25 5.23
CA GLY A 319 -14.77 -0.68 5.93
C GLY A 319 -15.54 -1.78 5.20
N SER A 320 -15.44 -1.88 3.87
CA SER A 320 -16.02 -3.01 3.12
C SER A 320 -15.30 -4.34 3.38
N VAL A 321 -13.99 -4.29 3.65
CA VAL A 321 -13.17 -5.45 4.01
C VAL A 321 -13.52 -5.93 5.41
N LEU A 322 -13.61 -4.99 6.36
CA LEU A 322 -14.08 -5.27 7.72
C LEU A 322 -15.51 -5.82 7.73
N ALA A 323 -16.41 -5.24 6.93
CA ALA A 323 -17.79 -5.67 6.84
C ALA A 323 -17.90 -7.10 6.32
N ALA A 324 -17.19 -7.44 5.25
CA ALA A 324 -17.13 -8.80 4.73
C ALA A 324 -16.56 -9.79 5.76
N ALA A 325 -15.46 -9.43 6.41
CA ALA A 325 -14.84 -10.25 7.47
C ALA A 325 -15.77 -10.49 8.66
N ALA A 326 -16.51 -9.46 9.09
CA ALA A 326 -17.46 -9.57 10.19
C ALA A 326 -18.67 -10.43 9.82
N VAL A 327 -19.22 -10.27 8.61
CA VAL A 327 -20.35 -11.07 8.13
C VAL A 327 -20.02 -12.56 8.09
N TRP A 328 -18.80 -12.94 7.66
CA TRP A 328 -18.36 -14.33 7.67
C TRP A 328 -18.29 -14.95 9.07
N GLN A 329 -18.16 -14.14 10.12
CA GLN A 329 -18.07 -14.60 11.50
C GLN A 329 -19.42 -14.62 12.23
N LEU A 330 -20.50 -14.11 11.61
CA LEU A 330 -21.86 -14.24 12.15
C LEU A 330 -22.35 -15.69 12.06
N ASP A 331 -23.14 -16.11 13.04
CA ASP A 331 -23.89 -17.36 12.95
C ASP A 331 -24.93 -17.31 11.82
N PRO A 332 -25.36 -18.45 11.25
CA PRO A 332 -26.28 -18.47 10.12
C PRO A 332 -27.62 -17.76 10.37
N ALA A 333 -28.13 -17.73 11.61
CA ALA A 333 -29.41 -17.10 11.92
C ALA A 333 -29.30 -15.58 11.93
N THR A 334 -28.27 -15.03 12.57
CA THR A 334 -28.00 -13.60 12.55
C THR A 334 -27.62 -13.14 11.13
N ARG A 335 -26.84 -13.93 10.39
CA ARG A 335 -26.40 -13.57 9.04
C ARG A 335 -27.56 -13.29 8.07
N ARG A 336 -28.66 -14.06 8.16
CA ARG A 336 -29.89 -13.84 7.35
C ARG A 336 -30.63 -12.54 7.68
N GLN A 337 -30.30 -11.90 8.79
CA GLN A 337 -30.89 -10.61 9.20
C GLN A 337 -30.05 -9.41 8.74
N VAL A 338 -28.90 -9.67 8.11
CA VAL A 338 -27.94 -8.65 7.68
C VAL A 338 -27.90 -8.56 6.16
N ALA A 339 -28.08 -7.35 5.64
CA ALA A 339 -27.76 -7.04 4.25
C ALA A 339 -26.45 -6.26 4.19
N LEU A 340 -25.70 -6.45 3.12
CA LEU A 340 -24.39 -5.83 2.92
C LEU A 340 -24.48 -4.75 1.83
N LEU A 341 -24.05 -3.53 2.14
CA LEU A 341 -23.87 -2.44 1.19
C LEU A 341 -22.41 -2.00 1.20
N THR A 342 -21.66 -2.43 0.18
CA THR A 342 -20.25 -2.01 -0.01
C THR A 342 -20.15 -0.90 -1.04
N TYR A 343 -19.16 -0.02 -0.91
CA TYR A 343 -18.94 1.04 -1.91
C TYR A 343 -17.53 1.58 -1.84
N GLY A 344 -17.01 2.02 -2.99
CA GLY A 344 -15.57 2.28 -3.14
C GLY A 344 -14.74 1.05 -2.75
N SER A 345 -15.25 -0.16 -2.96
CA SER A 345 -14.72 -1.36 -2.30
C SER A 345 -13.44 -1.91 -2.95
N PRO A 346 -12.34 -2.08 -2.20
CA PRO A 346 -11.12 -2.73 -2.69
C PRO A 346 -11.18 -4.26 -2.66
N LEU A 347 -12.33 -4.87 -2.29
CA LEU A 347 -12.48 -6.32 -2.07
C LEU A 347 -11.93 -7.16 -3.23
N ALA A 348 -12.42 -6.96 -4.45
CA ALA A 348 -11.94 -7.71 -5.61
C ALA A 348 -10.72 -7.06 -6.29
N ARG A 349 -10.64 -5.72 -6.24
CA ARG A 349 -9.65 -4.97 -7.02
C ARG A 349 -8.25 -4.97 -6.40
N LEU A 350 -8.16 -5.04 -5.08
CA LEU A 350 -6.91 -5.10 -4.32
C LEU A 350 -6.81 -6.42 -3.55
N TYR A 351 -7.68 -6.63 -2.57
CA TYR A 351 -7.59 -7.77 -1.65
C TYR A 351 -7.70 -9.11 -2.38
N GLY A 352 -8.65 -9.27 -3.30
CA GLY A 352 -8.84 -10.50 -4.05
C GLY A 352 -7.72 -10.85 -5.01
N ARG A 353 -6.87 -9.88 -5.36
CA ARG A 353 -5.69 -10.11 -6.20
C ARG A 353 -4.48 -10.50 -5.37
N TRP A 354 -4.21 -9.79 -4.27
CA TRP A 354 -3.03 -10.00 -3.44
C TRP A 354 -3.22 -11.09 -2.38
N PHE A 355 -4.45 -11.29 -1.93
CA PHE A 355 -4.84 -12.26 -0.89
C PHE A 355 -6.01 -13.15 -1.38
N PRO A 356 -5.85 -13.87 -2.50
CA PRO A 356 -6.93 -14.60 -3.15
C PRO A 356 -7.53 -15.73 -2.30
N ALA A 357 -6.79 -16.24 -1.31
CA ALA A 357 -7.30 -17.25 -0.37
C ALA A 357 -8.45 -16.72 0.50
N TYR A 358 -8.42 -15.42 0.82
CA TYR A 358 -9.40 -14.78 1.72
C TYR A 358 -10.46 -13.99 0.94
N PHE A 359 -10.03 -13.22 -0.06
CA PHE A 359 -10.92 -12.31 -0.81
C PHE A 359 -10.98 -12.61 -2.30
N GLY A 360 -10.57 -13.82 -2.71
CA GLY A 360 -10.64 -14.23 -4.11
C GLY A 360 -12.08 -14.47 -4.61
N PRO A 361 -12.24 -14.78 -5.91
CA PRO A 361 -13.54 -15.06 -6.51
C PRO A 361 -14.33 -16.19 -5.83
N GLY A 362 -13.64 -17.18 -5.25
CA GLY A 362 -14.26 -18.29 -4.51
C GLY A 362 -14.90 -17.81 -3.19
N PRO A 363 -14.12 -17.29 -2.23
CA PRO A 363 -14.64 -16.71 -0.99
C PRO A 363 -15.72 -15.65 -1.20
N LEU A 364 -15.55 -14.73 -2.15
CA LEU A 364 -16.55 -13.69 -2.44
C LEU A 364 -17.84 -14.28 -3.01
N ARG A 365 -17.77 -15.36 -3.81
CA ARG A 365 -18.97 -16.09 -4.25
C ARG A 365 -19.64 -16.83 -3.10
N ALA A 366 -18.87 -17.38 -2.15
CA ALA A 366 -19.41 -17.99 -0.95
C ALA A 366 -20.17 -16.93 -0.11
N LEU A 367 -19.56 -15.77 0.12
CA LEU A 367 -20.22 -14.63 0.77
C LEU A 367 -21.54 -14.26 0.11
N HIS A 368 -21.57 -14.17 -1.23
CA HIS A 368 -22.81 -13.87 -1.97
C HIS A 368 -23.90 -14.93 -1.81
N ARG A 369 -23.53 -16.22 -1.73
CA ARG A 369 -24.51 -17.30 -1.51
C ARG A 369 -25.02 -17.37 -0.07
N GLU A 370 -24.20 -16.94 0.88
CA GLU A 370 -24.52 -16.98 2.32
C GLU A 370 -25.25 -15.72 2.82
N LEU A 371 -25.25 -14.65 2.02
CA LEU A 371 -26.00 -13.42 2.27
C LEU A 371 -27.27 -13.38 1.42
N ASP A 372 -28.39 -13.05 2.05
CA ASP A 372 -29.66 -12.85 1.33
C ASP A 372 -29.61 -11.62 0.41
N CYS A 373 -28.83 -10.60 0.78
CA CYS A 373 -28.83 -9.29 0.13
C CYS A 373 -27.43 -8.64 0.16
N TRP A 374 -26.82 -8.43 -1.01
CA TRP A 374 -25.57 -7.68 -1.17
C TRP A 374 -25.62 -6.76 -2.38
N ARG A 375 -25.23 -5.49 -2.17
CA ARG A 375 -24.97 -4.49 -3.21
C ARG A 375 -23.60 -3.84 -3.03
N ASN A 376 -22.93 -3.56 -4.14
CA ASN A 376 -21.64 -2.90 -4.25
C ASN A 376 -21.74 -1.71 -5.21
N LEU A 377 -21.55 -0.49 -4.71
CA LEU A 377 -21.53 0.72 -5.54
C LEU A 377 -20.10 1.05 -5.97
N TRP A 378 -19.89 1.38 -7.24
CA TRP A 378 -18.55 1.71 -7.73
C TRP A 378 -18.57 2.76 -8.84
N ARG A 379 -17.52 3.58 -8.91
CA ARG A 379 -17.31 4.59 -9.97
C ARG A 379 -16.13 4.22 -10.87
N GLY A 380 -16.17 4.66 -12.12
CA GLY A 380 -15.06 4.47 -13.08
C GLY A 380 -13.83 5.33 -12.75
N THR A 381 -14.03 6.39 -11.97
CA THR A 381 -13.05 7.39 -11.50
C THR A 381 -12.40 7.01 -10.16
N ASP A 382 -12.90 5.97 -9.48
CA ASP A 382 -12.37 5.54 -8.18
C ASP A 382 -11.05 4.75 -8.38
N PRO A 383 -9.90 5.20 -7.83
CA PRO A 383 -8.63 4.50 -7.96
C PRO A 383 -8.51 3.26 -7.06
N ILE A 384 -9.33 3.14 -6.02
CA ILE A 384 -9.23 2.07 -5.00
C ILE A 384 -10.37 1.07 -5.21
N GLY A 385 -11.59 1.59 -5.25
CA GLY A 385 -12.81 0.84 -5.42
C GLY A 385 -12.99 0.27 -6.82
N GLY A 386 -13.87 -0.72 -6.93
CA GLY A 386 -14.28 -1.25 -8.21
C GLY A 386 -15.37 -2.30 -8.08
N PRO A 387 -15.79 -2.90 -9.20
CA PRO A 387 -16.76 -3.98 -9.18
C PRO A 387 -16.15 -5.24 -8.54
N VAL A 388 -16.95 -5.97 -7.76
CA VAL A 388 -16.60 -7.25 -7.12
C VAL A 388 -16.51 -8.36 -8.15
N ARG A 389 -17.34 -8.30 -9.21
CA ARG A 389 -17.36 -9.20 -10.38
C ARG A 389 -17.67 -10.65 -10.02
N ILE A 390 -18.76 -10.86 -9.29
CA ILE A 390 -19.25 -12.20 -8.95
C ILE A 390 -19.93 -12.80 -10.18
N ARG A 391 -19.41 -13.94 -10.65
CA ARG A 391 -20.04 -14.68 -11.77
C ARG A 391 -21.43 -15.17 -11.34
N GLY A 392 -22.46 -14.82 -12.09
CA GLY A 392 -23.86 -15.13 -11.77
C GLY A 392 -24.51 -14.18 -10.75
N GLY A 393 -23.75 -13.22 -10.21
CA GLY A 393 -24.24 -12.22 -9.26
C GLY A 393 -24.22 -10.82 -9.87
N SER A 394 -24.74 -10.64 -11.09
CA SER A 394 -24.81 -9.33 -11.76
C SER A 394 -25.54 -8.28 -10.92
N GLU A 395 -26.44 -8.73 -10.04
CA GLU A 395 -27.13 -7.88 -9.10
C GLU A 395 -26.20 -7.23 -8.05
N VAL A 396 -25.05 -7.83 -7.73
CA VAL A 396 -24.19 -7.31 -6.65
C VAL A 396 -23.59 -5.98 -7.05
N ASP A 397 -23.08 -5.83 -8.27
CA ASP A 397 -22.40 -4.60 -8.69
C ASP A 397 -23.38 -3.59 -9.30
N ARG A 398 -23.57 -2.45 -8.62
CA ARG A 398 -24.27 -1.28 -9.14
C ARG A 398 -23.24 -0.25 -9.61
N GLY A 399 -23.06 -0.17 -10.93
CA GLY A 399 -22.20 0.82 -11.55
C GLY A 399 -21.71 0.45 -12.95
N PRO A 400 -20.82 1.27 -13.55
CA PRO A 400 -20.20 2.44 -12.92
C PRO A 400 -21.25 3.52 -12.65
N LEU A 401 -21.27 4.07 -11.43
CA LEU A 401 -22.04 5.27 -11.13
C LEU A 401 -21.45 6.44 -11.92
N LEU A 402 -22.32 7.36 -12.34
CA LEU A 402 -21.94 8.55 -13.09
C LEU A 402 -21.08 9.46 -12.19
N ASP A 403 -19.89 9.81 -12.66
CA ASP A 403 -18.98 10.71 -11.95
C ASP A 403 -18.14 11.49 -12.98
N PRO A 404 -18.24 12.82 -13.04
CA PRO A 404 -19.03 13.73 -12.17
C PRO A 404 -20.56 13.53 -12.27
N LEU A 405 -21.34 14.04 -11.31
CA LEU A 405 -22.82 13.93 -11.35
C LEU A 405 -23.44 14.69 -12.54
N ALA A 406 -22.79 15.75 -12.99
CA ALA A 406 -23.16 16.51 -14.17
C ALA A 406 -21.91 16.79 -15.02
N TYR A 407 -22.06 16.72 -16.35
CA TYR A 407 -20.96 16.99 -17.27
C TYR A 407 -20.52 18.45 -17.18
N GLY A 408 -21.45 19.38 -17.36
CA GLY A 408 -21.23 20.82 -17.28
C GLY A 408 -22.20 21.47 -16.28
N ARG A 409 -22.52 22.74 -16.52
CA ARG A 409 -23.55 23.46 -15.76
C ARG A 409 -24.93 23.02 -16.22
N THR A 410 -25.85 22.87 -15.27
CA THR A 410 -27.28 22.62 -15.49
C THR A 410 -28.08 23.41 -14.47
N ASP A 411 -29.40 23.54 -14.63
CA ASP A 411 -30.25 24.24 -13.64
C ASP A 411 -30.14 23.64 -12.23
N ARG A 412 -29.96 22.31 -12.14
CA ARG A 412 -29.75 21.59 -10.88
C ARG A 412 -28.31 21.65 -10.37
N HIS A 413 -27.35 21.90 -11.26
CA HIS A 413 -25.93 21.99 -10.95
C HIS A 413 -25.34 23.26 -11.60
N PRO A 414 -25.60 24.45 -11.03
CA PRO A 414 -25.18 25.72 -11.62
C PRO A 414 -23.65 25.88 -11.63
N LEU A 415 -22.95 25.14 -10.76
CA LEU A 415 -21.51 25.02 -10.75
C LEU A 415 -21.07 23.69 -11.38
N PRO A 416 -19.92 23.64 -12.09
CA PRO A 416 -19.39 22.39 -12.62
C PRO A 416 -19.22 21.36 -11.51
N ALA A 417 -19.94 20.24 -11.59
CA ALA A 417 -19.86 19.21 -10.56
C ALA A 417 -18.42 18.69 -10.42
N PRO A 418 -17.90 18.48 -9.20
CA PRO A 418 -16.56 17.92 -9.02
C PRO A 418 -16.53 16.44 -9.44
N VAL A 419 -15.35 15.94 -9.83
CA VAL A 419 -15.12 14.50 -9.96
C VAL A 419 -14.86 13.95 -8.56
N LEU A 420 -15.75 13.08 -8.09
CA LEU A 420 -15.79 12.63 -6.69
C LEU A 420 -14.84 11.46 -6.41
N GLY A 421 -14.58 10.61 -7.40
CA GLY A 421 -13.66 9.48 -7.30
C GLY A 421 -14.04 8.52 -6.16
N HIS A 422 -13.16 8.43 -5.15
CA HIS A 422 -13.31 7.53 -4.00
C HIS A 422 -14.22 8.08 -2.88
N GLY A 423 -14.55 9.37 -2.89
CA GLY A 423 -15.35 10.03 -1.84
C GLY A 423 -16.84 10.11 -2.17
N GLU A 424 -17.64 10.65 -1.25
CA GLU A 424 -19.04 11.08 -1.50
C GLU A 424 -19.95 10.05 -2.19
N TYR A 425 -19.82 8.77 -1.83
CA TYR A 425 -20.76 7.75 -2.30
C TYR A 425 -22.11 7.87 -1.59
N GLN A 426 -22.12 8.26 -0.31
CA GLN A 426 -23.34 8.38 0.50
C GLN A 426 -24.24 9.54 0.04
N ALA A 427 -23.66 10.57 -0.57
CA ALA A 427 -24.39 11.68 -1.17
C ALA A 427 -25.04 11.32 -2.53
N ASP A 428 -24.62 10.20 -3.14
CA ASP A 428 -25.18 9.72 -4.39
C ASP A 428 -26.58 9.16 -4.16
N ARG A 429 -27.53 9.53 -5.03
CA ARG A 429 -28.92 9.04 -4.95
C ARG A 429 -28.98 7.51 -5.00
N ALA A 430 -28.08 6.86 -5.75
CA ALA A 430 -28.01 5.41 -5.82
C ALA A 430 -27.75 4.77 -4.45
N PHE A 431 -27.03 5.44 -3.54
CA PHE A 431 -26.80 4.93 -2.20
C PHE A 431 -28.08 4.82 -1.38
N ALA A 432 -28.90 5.87 -1.37
CA ALA A 432 -30.16 5.89 -0.65
C ALA A 432 -31.17 4.88 -1.25
N GLU A 433 -31.21 4.77 -2.58
CA GLU A 433 -32.06 3.81 -3.29
C GLU A 433 -31.69 2.36 -2.95
N GLU A 434 -30.42 1.97 -3.12
CA GLU A 434 -29.97 0.61 -2.84
C GLU A 434 -30.07 0.26 -1.35
N ARG A 435 -29.75 1.20 -0.45
CA ARG A 435 -29.95 1.00 1.00
C ARG A 435 -31.43 0.70 1.32
N SER A 436 -32.35 1.46 0.73
CA SER A 436 -33.79 1.28 0.96
C SER A 436 -34.29 -0.04 0.36
N ALA A 437 -33.82 -0.39 -0.84
CA ALA A 437 -34.14 -1.66 -1.48
C ALA A 437 -33.62 -2.87 -0.68
N LEU A 438 -32.42 -2.78 -0.10
CA LEU A 438 -31.87 -3.80 0.79
C LEU A 438 -32.72 -3.96 2.05
N LEU A 439 -33.13 -2.86 2.70
CA LEU A 439 -34.03 -2.91 3.87
C LEU A 439 -35.39 -3.54 3.53
N ALA A 440 -35.96 -3.18 2.37
CA ALA A 440 -37.23 -3.71 1.91
C ALA A 440 -37.15 -5.22 1.60
N ARG A 441 -36.07 -5.67 0.94
CA ARG A 441 -35.81 -7.10 0.70
C ARG A 441 -35.61 -7.86 2.00
N LEU A 442 -34.90 -7.24 2.95
CA LEU A 442 -34.77 -7.80 4.27
C LEU A 442 -36.12 -7.91 4.96
N CYS A 443 -37.12 -7.05 4.76
CA CYS A 443 -38.42 -7.17 5.44
C CYS A 443 -39.53 -7.68 4.50
N PRO A 444 -39.69 -9.00 4.26
CA PRO A 444 -40.88 -9.50 3.58
C PRO A 444 -42.14 -9.11 4.35
N ARG A 445 -43.13 -8.58 3.62
CA ARG A 445 -44.41 -8.02 4.10
C ARG A 445 -45.00 -8.86 5.26
N GLY A 446 -45.04 -8.28 6.46
CA GLY A 446 -45.70 -8.87 7.64
C GLY A 446 -45.09 -8.48 8.99
N GLY A 447 -43.79 -8.17 9.05
CA GLY A 447 -43.14 -7.75 10.30
C GLY A 447 -43.05 -6.23 10.43
N ARG A 448 -43.92 -5.62 11.25
CA ARG A 448 -43.69 -4.23 11.71
C ARG A 448 -42.40 -4.20 12.52
N VAL A 449 -41.38 -3.50 12.04
CA VAL A 449 -40.21 -3.14 12.87
C VAL A 449 -40.65 -2.01 13.80
N PRO A 450 -40.59 -2.17 15.14
CA PRO A 450 -40.83 -1.05 16.05
C PRO A 450 -39.73 -0.01 15.80
N LEU A 451 -40.12 1.19 15.35
CA LEU A 451 -39.19 2.32 15.31
C LEU A 451 -38.77 2.64 16.75
N PRO A 452 -37.48 2.87 17.03
CA PRO A 452 -37.05 3.27 18.37
C PRO A 452 -37.69 4.63 18.72
N ALA A 453 -38.36 4.69 19.87
CA ALA A 453 -38.79 5.94 20.46
C ALA A 453 -37.55 6.84 20.65
N ARG A 454 -37.59 8.04 20.07
CA ARG A 454 -36.57 9.07 20.34
C ARG A 454 -36.55 9.33 21.85
N PRO A 455 -35.38 9.42 22.50
CA PRO A 455 -35.32 9.93 23.87
C PRO A 455 -35.94 11.32 23.86
N GLY A 456 -36.93 11.54 24.73
CA GLY A 456 -37.64 12.81 24.83
C GLY A 456 -36.64 13.95 25.00
N CYS A 457 -36.69 14.92 24.09
CA CYS A 457 -36.10 16.22 24.34
C CYS A 457 -36.97 16.86 25.41
N GLY A 458 -36.57 16.70 26.67
CA GLY A 458 -37.15 17.43 27.78
C GLY A 458 -36.81 18.90 27.59
N VAL A 459 -37.76 19.65 27.05
CA VAL A 459 -37.78 21.10 27.19
C VAL A 459 -38.05 21.36 28.67
N GLN A 460 -36.99 21.60 29.43
CA GLN A 460 -37.10 22.29 30.70
C GLN A 460 -37.15 23.78 30.37
N ASP A 461 -38.36 24.31 30.33
CA ASP A 461 -38.62 25.73 30.56
C ASP A 461 -38.11 26.09 31.94
N SER A 462 -36.94 26.73 31.99
CA SER A 462 -36.53 27.53 33.15
C SER A 462 -36.36 28.96 32.66
N ALA A 463 -37.42 29.74 32.83
CA ALA A 463 -37.36 31.18 32.84
C ALA A 463 -36.34 31.63 33.89
N SER A 464 -35.38 32.44 33.48
CA SER A 464 -34.62 33.30 34.39
C SER A 464 -34.57 34.70 33.79
N GLU A 465 -35.36 35.58 34.39
CA GLU A 465 -35.22 37.03 34.33
C GLU A 465 -33.83 37.47 34.83
N GLY A 466 -33.33 38.59 34.29
CA GLY A 466 -32.12 39.27 34.80
C GLY A 466 -31.26 39.85 33.68
N ARG A 467 -31.61 41.02 33.14
CA ARG A 467 -31.19 42.37 33.57
C ARG A 467 -29.98 42.91 32.79
N SER A 468 -30.17 44.14 32.35
CA SER A 468 -29.24 45.02 31.65
C SER A 468 -28.08 45.47 32.52
N SER A 469 -26.90 45.53 31.88
CA SER A 469 -25.75 46.45 32.03
C SER A 469 -25.06 46.62 33.39
N GLY A 470 -23.78 46.21 33.44
CA GLY A 470 -22.84 46.42 34.56
C GLY A 470 -21.81 45.31 34.64
#